data_AF-A0A6C0H3C2-F1
#
_entry.id   AF-A0A6C0H3C2-F1
#
_cell.length_a   1.000
_cell.length_b   1.000
_cell.length_c   1.000
_cell.angle_alpha   90.00
_cell.angle_beta   90.00
_cell.angle_gamma   90.00
#
_symmetry.space_group_name_H-M   'P 1'
#
loop_
_entity.id
_entity.type
_entity.pdbx_description
1 polymer ?
#
loop_
_entity_poly.entity_id
_entity_poly.type
_entity_poly.pdbx_seq_one_letter_code
_entity_poly.pdbx_strand_id
1 'polypeptide(L)'
;MIRKKILLIMSSKKAQIFKDDGYYIFECPHCEGIIVVSENEVNCKIFRHCVMKSNWQQVNPHASKEECNMLSSMKLVYGCCQPFRLDVLSDGSAYAEKCDWI
;
A
#
# COMPACT_ATOMS: atom_id res chain seq x y z
N MET A 1 -3.35 -5.85 29.09
CA MET A 1 -2.18 -4.99 28.82
C MET A 1 -2.15 -4.77 27.31
N ILE A 2 -2.32 -3.61 26.69
CA ILE A 2 -2.50 -2.20 27.08
C ILE A 2 -3.66 -1.66 26.21
N ARG A 3 -4.56 -0.88 26.83
CA ARG A 3 -5.70 -0.23 26.18
C ARG A 3 -5.25 1.09 25.52
N LYS A 4 -5.87 1.40 24.37
CA LYS A 4 -6.18 2.75 23.83
C LYS A 4 -5.03 3.61 23.29
N LYS A 5 -4.98 3.71 21.96
CA LYS A 5 -5.00 5.00 21.25
C LYS A 5 -5.67 4.84 19.88
N ILE A 6 -6.97 4.54 19.89
CA ILE A 6 -7.85 4.80 18.73
C ILE A 6 -8.01 6.31 18.71
N LEU A 7 -7.26 7.00 17.84
CA LEU A 7 -7.49 8.40 17.53
C LEU A 7 -8.39 8.46 16.29
N LEU A 8 -9.66 8.73 16.54
CA LEU A 8 -10.65 9.14 15.54
C LEU A 8 -10.16 10.37 14.78
N ILE A 9 -10.13 10.31 13.46
CA ILE A 9 -10.36 11.49 12.63
C ILE A 9 -11.38 11.11 11.55
N MET A 10 -12.59 11.66 11.69
CA MET A 10 -13.66 11.58 10.71
C MET A 10 -13.40 12.56 9.55
N SER A 11 -13.99 12.23 8.40
CA SER A 11 -14.23 13.06 7.22
C SER A 11 -13.21 12.95 6.08
N SER A 12 -13.73 12.39 4.97
CA SER A 12 -13.20 12.39 3.59
C SER A 12 -12.12 11.35 3.27
N LYS A 13 -12.52 10.10 3.01
CA LYS A 13 -11.75 9.04 2.29
C LYS A 13 -10.23 9.05 2.51
N LYS A 14 -9.79 9.08 3.77
CA LYS A 14 -8.39 8.81 4.14
C LYS A 14 -8.36 7.39 4.67
N ALA A 15 -7.59 6.53 4.01
CA ALA A 15 -7.43 5.12 4.38
C ALA A 15 -7.15 5.04 5.89
N GLN A 16 -7.96 4.25 6.62
CA GLN A 16 -7.73 4.02 8.04
C GLN A 16 -6.47 3.17 8.16
N ILE A 17 -5.32 3.81 8.35
CA ILE A 17 -4.05 3.11 8.54
C ILE A 17 -3.93 2.73 10.01
N PHE A 18 -4.00 1.44 10.28
CA PHE A 18 -3.71 0.89 11.59
C PHE A 18 -2.22 0.64 11.69
N LYS A 19 -1.58 1.26 12.69
CA LYS A 19 -0.22 0.90 13.09
C LYS A 19 -0.32 -0.22 14.12
N ASP A 20 0.15 -1.41 13.75
CA ASP A 20 0.20 -2.58 14.64
C ASP A 20 1.56 -3.25 14.50
N ASP A 21 2.26 -3.43 15.62
CA ASP A 21 3.54 -4.15 15.71
C ASP A 21 4.61 -3.79 14.64
N GLY A 22 4.69 -2.51 14.25
CA GLY A 22 5.66 -2.03 13.25
C GLY A 22 5.21 -2.15 11.79
N TYR A 23 3.91 -2.36 11.56
CA TYR A 23 3.31 -2.42 10.23
C TYR A 23 2.21 -1.36 10.07
N TYR A 24 2.04 -0.90 8.83
CA TYR A 24 0.90 -0.14 8.36
C TYR A 24 -0.05 -1.06 7.60
N ILE A 25 -1.31 -1.13 8.03
CA ILE A 25 -2.36 -1.95 7.40
C ILE A 25 -3.47 -1.05 6.90
N PHE A 26 -3.81 -1.16 5.61
CA PHE A 26 -4.84 -0.36 4.96
C PHE A 26 -5.35 -0.97 3.65
N GLU A 27 -6.40 -0.37 3.11
CA GLU A 27 -6.96 -0.76 1.81
C GLU A 27 -6.29 -0.03 0.65
N CYS A 28 -6.02 -0.75 -0.43
CA CYS A 28 -5.52 -0.21 -1.68
C CYS A 28 -6.47 0.89 -2.19
N PRO A 29 -5.96 2.09 -2.49
CA PRO A 29 -6.82 3.19 -2.96
C PRO A 29 -7.46 2.94 -4.34
N HIS A 30 -7.04 1.89 -5.05
CA HIS A 30 -7.54 1.55 -6.39
C HIS A 30 -8.55 0.41 -6.43
N CYS A 31 -8.37 -0.61 -5.59
CA CYS A 31 -9.17 -1.83 -5.66
C CYS A 31 -9.62 -2.35 -4.29
N GLU A 32 -9.42 -1.56 -3.23
CA GLU A 32 -9.88 -1.86 -1.86
C GLU A 32 -9.28 -3.15 -1.25
N GLY A 33 -8.31 -3.78 -1.93
CA GLY A 33 -7.60 -4.95 -1.40
C GLY A 33 -6.63 -4.58 -0.28
N ILE A 34 -6.42 -5.49 0.66
CA ILE A 34 -5.58 -5.24 1.84
C ILE A 34 -4.11 -5.12 1.47
N ILE A 35 -3.45 -4.12 2.04
CA ILE A 35 -2.03 -3.84 1.95
C ILE A 35 -1.44 -3.87 3.36
N VAL A 36 -0.26 -4.48 3.47
CA VAL A 36 0.56 -4.49 4.68
C VAL A 36 1.94 -4.00 4.30
N VAL A 37 2.42 -2.94 4.96
CA VAL A 37 3.76 -2.37 4.72
C VAL A 37 4.51 -2.33 6.04
N SER A 38 5.75 -2.82 6.07
CA SER A 38 6.61 -2.66 7.24
C SER A 38 7.03 -1.20 7.39
N GLU A 39 7.02 -0.67 8.61
CA GLU A 39 7.50 0.68 8.92
C GLU A 39 8.95 0.91 8.48
N ASN A 40 9.77 -0.15 8.43
CA ASN A 40 11.16 -0.07 8.00
C ASN A 40 11.34 -0.04 6.47
N GLU A 41 10.26 -0.24 5.70
CA GLU A 41 10.29 -0.36 4.23
C GLU A 41 9.55 0.80 3.52
N VAL A 42 9.29 1.91 4.23
CA VAL A 42 8.55 3.07 3.68
C VAL A 42 9.42 4.10 2.96
N ASN A 43 10.73 3.87 2.81
CA ASN A 43 11.67 4.86 2.29
C ASN A 43 11.35 5.35 0.86
N CYS A 44 10.93 4.44 -0.04
CA CYS A 44 10.59 4.79 -1.43
C CYS A 44 9.26 5.55 -1.53
N LYS A 45 8.36 5.35 -0.55
CA LYS A 45 6.98 5.84 -0.49
C LYS A 45 6.06 5.42 -1.63
N ILE A 46 6.58 4.99 -2.77
CA ILE A 46 5.81 4.54 -3.92
C ILE A 46 5.77 3.02 -3.91
N PHE A 47 4.57 2.49 -4.09
CA PHE A 47 4.30 1.07 -3.99
C PHE A 47 3.35 0.63 -5.11
N ARG A 48 3.32 -0.67 -5.36
CA ARG A 48 2.37 -1.34 -6.24
C ARG A 48 1.61 -2.35 -5.40
N HIS A 49 0.28 -2.37 -5.50
CA HIS A 49 -0.48 -3.46 -4.90
C HIS A 49 -0.39 -4.69 -5.80
N CYS A 50 0.75 -5.39 -5.76
CA CYS A 50 1.12 -6.40 -6.75
C CYS A 50 2.15 -7.41 -6.19
N VAL A 51 1.71 -8.63 -5.90
CA VAL A 51 2.59 -9.71 -5.43
C VAL A 51 2.64 -10.82 -6.48
N MET A 52 3.84 -11.20 -6.90
CA MET A 52 4.08 -12.27 -7.86
C MET A 52 3.58 -13.61 -7.32
N LYS A 53 2.75 -14.33 -8.10
CA LYS A 53 2.24 -15.65 -7.71
C LYS A 53 3.31 -16.73 -7.66
N SER A 54 4.37 -16.57 -8.45
CA SER A 54 5.42 -17.57 -8.60
C SER A 54 6.33 -17.68 -7.37
N ASN A 55 6.60 -16.55 -6.71
CA ASN A 55 7.61 -16.47 -5.65
C ASN A 55 7.18 -15.63 -4.43
N TRP A 56 5.95 -15.12 -4.42
CA TRP A 56 5.40 -14.29 -3.34
C TRP A 56 6.16 -12.98 -3.08
N GLN A 57 7.00 -12.54 -4.02
CA GLN A 57 7.70 -11.26 -3.92
C GLN A 57 6.84 -10.13 -4.45
N GLN A 58 6.98 -8.95 -3.83
CA GLN A 58 6.40 -7.71 -4.36
C GLN A 58 7.01 -7.41 -5.74
N VAL A 59 6.17 -6.94 -6.67
CA VAL A 59 6.65 -6.42 -7.96
C VAL A 59 7.46 -5.15 -7.73
N ASN A 60 8.45 -4.92 -8.59
CA ASN A 60 9.30 -3.73 -8.53
C ASN A 60 8.42 -2.46 -8.42
N PRO A 61 8.61 -1.61 -7.39
CA PRO A 61 7.85 -0.38 -7.22
C PRO A 61 7.93 0.56 -8.44
N HIS A 62 9.04 0.50 -9.16
CA HIS A 62 9.36 1.28 -10.35
C HIS A 62 9.10 0.52 -11.67
N ALA A 63 8.39 -0.61 -11.64
CA ALA A 63 7.96 -1.31 -12.85
C ALA A 63 7.15 -0.37 -13.76
N SER A 64 7.34 -0.52 -15.08
CA SER A 64 6.64 0.30 -16.05
C SER A 64 5.14 0.00 -16.07
N LYS A 65 4.37 0.91 -16.67
CA LYS A 65 2.93 0.69 -16.89
C LYS A 65 2.67 -0.55 -17.73
N GLU A 66 3.47 -0.76 -18.76
CA GLU A 66 3.37 -1.88 -19.68
C GLU A 66 3.63 -3.20 -18.95
N GLU A 67 4.66 -3.24 -18.11
CA GLU A 67 5.00 -4.40 -17.29
C GLU A 67 3.86 -4.74 -16.30
N CYS A 68 3.40 -3.77 -15.51
CA CYS A 68 2.31 -3.99 -14.56
C CYS A 68 1.00 -4.41 -15.24
N ASN A 69 0.67 -3.83 -16.40
CA ASN A 69 -0.53 -4.20 -17.17
C ASN A 69 -0.41 -5.62 -17.71
N MET A 70 0.76 -6.01 -18.21
CA MET A 70 1.04 -7.38 -18.65
C MET A 70 0.85 -8.38 -17.50
N LEU A 71 1.49 -8.13 -16.35
CA LEU A 71 1.41 -9.01 -15.17
C LEU A 71 -0.04 -9.19 -14.69
N SER A 72 -0.80 -8.09 -14.60
CA SER A 72 -2.21 -8.10 -14.21
C SER A 72 -3.09 -8.83 -15.23
N SER A 73 -2.95 -8.53 -16.53
CA SER A 73 -3.78 -9.13 -17.60
C SER A 73 -3.54 -10.63 -17.74
N MET A 74 -2.30 -11.07 -17.58
CA MET A 74 -1.91 -12.48 -17.58
C MET A 74 -2.22 -13.19 -16.24
N LYS A 75 -2.79 -12.46 -15.26
CA LYS A 75 -3.13 -12.97 -13.92
C LYS A 75 -1.93 -13.62 -13.21
N LEU A 76 -0.73 -13.09 -13.40
CA LEU A 76 0.52 -13.59 -12.81
C LEU A 76 0.78 -13.07 -11.39
N VAL A 77 -0.09 -12.18 -10.91
CA VAL A 77 0.05 -11.41 -9.67
C VAL A 77 -1.24 -11.41 -8.87
N TYR A 78 -1.13 -11.17 -7.56
CA TYR A 78 -2.24 -10.77 -6.70
C TYR A 78 -2.27 -9.25 -6.56
N GLY A 79 -3.47 -8.66 -6.54
CA GLY A 79 -3.66 -7.22 -6.48
C GLY A 79 -3.88 -6.57 -7.86
N CYS A 80 -3.90 -5.23 -7.90
CA CYS A 80 -4.24 -4.46 -9.11
C CYS A 80 -3.02 -3.90 -9.86
N CYS A 81 -1.84 -3.94 -9.24
CA CYS A 81 -0.57 -3.39 -9.75
C CYS A 81 -0.58 -1.90 -10.09
N GLN A 82 -1.58 -1.17 -9.62
CA GLN A 82 -1.64 0.28 -9.75
C GLN A 82 -0.67 0.95 -8.74
N PRO A 83 -0.04 2.08 -9.13
CA PRO A 83 0.82 2.87 -8.26
C PRO A 83 0.02 3.53 -7.15
N PHE A 84 0.56 3.54 -5.94
CA PHE A 84 0.09 4.44 -4.90
C PHE A 84 1.27 4.99 -4.09
N ARG A 85 1.06 6.15 -3.48
CA ARG A 85 2.01 6.76 -2.55
C ARG A 85 1.53 6.57 -1.12
N LEU A 86 2.43 6.16 -0.23
CA LEU A 86 2.23 6.11 1.21
C LEU A 86 3.02 7.24 1.86
N ASP A 87 2.32 8.18 2.46
CA ASP A 87 2.92 9.28 3.22
C ASP A 87 2.70 9.05 4.71
N VAL A 88 3.81 9.01 5.46
CA VAL A 88 3.83 8.91 6.92
C VAL A 88 3.99 10.32 7.50
N LEU A 89 3.08 10.69 8.41
CA LEU A 89 3.06 11.97 9.10
C LEU A 89 3.92 11.94 10.37
N SER A 90 4.24 13.12 10.90
CA SER A 90 5.12 13.27 12.08
C SER A 90 4.54 12.68 13.36
N ASP A 91 3.22 12.53 13.44
CA ASP A 91 2.52 11.89 14.56
C ASP A 91 2.46 10.35 14.43
N GLY A 92 3.06 9.79 13.38
CA GLY A 92 3.11 8.36 13.09
C GLY A 92 1.87 7.82 12.36
N SER A 93 0.85 8.65 12.12
CA SER A 93 -0.24 8.30 11.22
C SER A 93 0.26 8.28 9.77
N ALA A 94 -0.48 7.62 8.89
CA ALA A 94 -0.15 7.59 7.48
C ALA A 94 -1.42 7.65 6.62
N TYR A 95 -1.25 8.00 5.35
CA TYR A 95 -2.31 7.92 4.34
C TYR A 95 -1.74 7.38 3.03
N ALA A 96 -2.57 6.62 2.31
CA ALA A 96 -2.27 6.14 0.98
C ALA A 96 -3.14 6.85 -0.05
N GLU A 97 -2.54 7.32 -1.13
CA GLU A 97 -3.25 7.96 -2.23
C GLU A 97 -2.84 7.41 -3.59
N LYS A 98 -3.75 7.49 -4.55
CA LYS A 98 -3.45 7.20 -5.95
C LYS A 98 -2.38 8.19 -6.43
N CYS A 99 -1.38 7.70 -7.15
CA CYS A 99 -0.42 8.55 -7.84
C CYS A 99 -0.28 8.12 -9.29
N ASP A 100 0.36 8.96 -10.10
CA ASP A 100 0.67 8.62 -11.48
C ASP A 100 1.82 7.61 -11.58
N TRP A 101 2.01 7.06 -12.77
CA TRP A 101 3.16 6.22 -13.08
C TRP A 101 4.43 7.06 -13.05
N ILE A 102 5.52 6.49 -12.53
CA ILE A 102 6.87 7.08 -12.54
C ILE A 102 7.54 6.73 -13.87
#